data_AF-A0A9N8M6Y2-F1
#
_entry.id   AF-A0A9N8M6Y2-F1
#
_cell.length_a   1.000
_cell.length_b   1.000
_cell.length_c   1.000
_cell.angle_alpha   90.00
_cell.angle_beta   90.00
_cell.angle_gamma   90.00
#
_symmetry.space_group_name_H-M   'P 1'
#
loop_
_entity.id
_entity.type
_entity.pdbx_description
1 polymer ?
#
loop_
_entity_poly.entity_id
_entity_poly.type
_entity_poly.pdbx_seq_one_letter_code
_entity_poly.pdbx_strand_id
1 'polypeptide(L)'
;MPAIRSYSWKATDAIGAHLSAIRTPSGSTLSASPVTTEDHLPSSLLGRLGKRKRARSDREEEGPWSKRAKNSSPPPRYDPKQYQLVATDGVRNGKDVIVKAPTSTGKGEIIDYVQKIFPDGVVIVAEPLQLLVSDFALRFGTRATYVDATHKSDALLAEIRDGKYKLVFATAESLTEGAFLNKVLMHDRFRSRAAAFIFDEAHTLDQWGRDFRPKFLQLGEVRRHLQVPAVVMSATLTKQTQRACETTLELTDPLIVDVGTNRPNLYLRILPMRYSPKSFLDILSLLPELWERGGDIEERTKNFPVTLIYVNNKDLATNMYTHISKWSKRAGFDDVVDVFHADMSEGNRTEVRKRLDLRQCLIAICTDAFGMGADCRLVLRAMQTTVTFLQSWIKKKTISQMCM
;
A
#
# COMPACT_ATOMS: atom_id res chain seq x y z
N MET A 1 -23.53 11.22 -17.42
CA MET A 1 -22.36 10.41 -17.84
C MET A 1 -22.05 10.79 -19.29
N PRO A 2 -20.90 11.39 -19.61
CA PRO A 2 -20.50 11.54 -21.01
C PRO A 2 -19.77 10.27 -21.48
N ALA A 3 -20.08 9.88 -22.72
CA ALA A 3 -19.61 8.66 -23.35
C ALA A 3 -18.09 8.62 -23.51
N ILE A 4 -17.49 7.51 -23.10
CA ILE A 4 -16.09 7.16 -23.38
C ILE A 4 -15.98 6.95 -24.89
N ARG A 5 -15.34 7.88 -25.61
CA ARG A 5 -14.93 7.65 -26.99
C ARG A 5 -13.85 6.56 -26.98
N SER A 6 -14.16 5.40 -27.54
CA SER A 6 -13.18 4.36 -27.83
C SER A 6 -12.24 4.85 -28.94
N TYR A 7 -10.96 5.04 -28.63
CA TYR A 7 -9.94 5.24 -29.66
C TYR A 7 -9.60 3.87 -30.28
N SER A 8 -10.18 3.58 -31.45
CA SER A 8 -9.72 2.47 -32.29
C SER A 8 -8.52 2.93 -33.12
N TRP A 9 -7.33 2.43 -32.81
CA TRP A 9 -6.22 2.48 -33.76
C TRP A 9 -6.39 1.31 -34.73
N LYS A 10 -6.81 1.59 -35.97
CA LYS A 10 -6.88 0.58 -37.03
C LYS A 10 -5.48 0.21 -37.47
N ALA A 11 -5.13 -1.06 -37.29
CA ALA A 11 -4.00 -1.72 -37.90
C ALA A 11 -4.45 -2.35 -39.23
N THR A 12 -3.77 -1.99 -40.32
CA THR A 12 -3.68 -2.66 -41.64
C THR A 12 -2.63 -1.84 -42.41
N ASP A 13 -1.50 -2.36 -42.91
CA ASP A 13 -1.33 -3.55 -43.73
C ASP A 13 0.08 -4.16 -43.62
N ALA A 14 0.17 -5.46 -43.93
CA ALA A 14 1.34 -6.35 -44.00
C ALA A 14 1.97 -6.68 -42.63
N ILE A 15 1.87 -7.89 -42.08
CA ILE A 15 2.14 -9.19 -42.70
C ILE A 15 1.13 -10.19 -42.13
N GLY A 16 0.03 -10.36 -42.85
CA GLY A 16 -0.76 -11.58 -42.85
C GLY A 16 -0.27 -12.46 -44.00
N ALA A 17 0.80 -13.21 -43.77
CA ALA A 17 1.13 -14.36 -44.60
C ALA A 17 1.80 -15.40 -43.70
N HIS A 18 1.17 -16.57 -43.61
CA HIS A 18 1.61 -17.80 -42.92
C HIS A 18 1.26 -17.94 -41.43
N LEU A 19 -0.04 -18.08 -41.15
CA LEU A 19 -0.50 -19.05 -40.17
C LEU A 19 -0.84 -20.36 -40.89
N SER A 20 0.12 -21.28 -40.98
CA SER A 20 -0.14 -22.72 -41.12
C SER A 20 1.15 -23.51 -40.89
N ALA A 21 1.08 -24.45 -39.94
CA ALA A 21 2.07 -25.48 -39.59
C ALA A 21 3.21 -25.05 -38.65
N ILE A 22 3.19 -25.59 -37.42
CA ILE A 22 4.26 -26.42 -36.83
C ILE A 22 3.69 -27.13 -35.58
N ARG A 23 3.83 -28.46 -35.58
CA ARG A 23 3.48 -29.41 -34.50
C ARG A 23 4.59 -29.44 -33.45
N THR A 24 4.26 -29.68 -32.18
CA THR A 24 5.26 -30.02 -31.16
C THR A 24 5.67 -31.50 -31.28
N PRO A 25 6.98 -31.82 -31.29
CA PRO A 25 7.48 -33.19 -31.30
C PRO A 25 7.84 -33.66 -29.89
N SER A 26 6.85 -34.06 -29.08
CA SER A 26 7.07 -34.99 -27.97
C SER A 26 5.73 -35.54 -27.51
N GLY A 27 5.24 -36.53 -28.26
CA GLY A 27 4.15 -37.38 -27.80
C GLY A 27 4.60 -38.20 -26.60
N SER A 28 4.10 -37.85 -25.42
CA SER A 28 3.95 -38.77 -24.30
C SER A 28 2.82 -38.32 -23.38
N THR A 29 1.82 -39.18 -23.24
CA THR A 29 0.74 -39.15 -22.26
C THR A 29 1.18 -39.92 -21.02
N LEU A 30 1.09 -39.34 -19.82
CA LEU A 30 1.07 -40.11 -18.57
C LEU A 30 0.08 -39.53 -17.55
N SER A 31 -0.68 -40.44 -16.96
CA SER A 31 -1.84 -40.27 -16.09
C SER A 31 -1.51 -39.86 -14.66
N ALA A 32 -2.44 -39.17 -14.02
CA ALA A 32 -2.47 -38.96 -12.58
C ALA A 32 -2.86 -40.24 -11.82
N SER A 33 -2.23 -40.48 -10.65
CA SER A 33 -2.82 -41.13 -9.47
C SER A 33 -1.92 -40.92 -8.24
N PRO A 34 -2.49 -41.02 -7.02
CA PRO A 34 -2.06 -40.25 -5.86
C PRO A 34 -0.99 -40.97 -5.03
N VAL A 35 -0.16 -40.19 -4.33
CA VAL A 35 0.72 -40.72 -3.28
C VAL A 35 0.12 -40.38 -1.92
N THR A 36 -0.43 -41.42 -1.30
CA THR A 36 -0.63 -41.54 0.15
C THR A 36 0.69 -41.96 0.79
N THR A 37 1.09 -41.27 1.85
CA THR A 37 1.85 -41.87 2.96
C THR A 37 1.54 -41.06 4.22
N GLU A 38 0.69 -41.63 5.07
CA GLU A 38 0.78 -41.44 6.51
C GLU A 38 2.15 -41.95 6.96
N ASP A 39 2.80 -41.24 7.87
CA ASP A 39 3.53 -41.90 8.96
C ASP A 39 3.69 -40.96 10.15
N HIS A 40 3.41 -41.57 11.31
CA HIS A 40 3.38 -41.01 12.65
C HIS A 40 4.75 -40.55 13.15
N LEU A 41 4.76 -39.59 14.08
CA LEU A 41 5.72 -39.46 15.21
C LEU A 41 5.19 -38.39 16.20
N PRO A 42 5.59 -38.39 17.48
CA PRO A 42 4.69 -38.62 18.60
C PRO A 42 4.37 -37.35 19.41
N SER A 43 3.22 -37.41 20.07
CA SER A 43 2.76 -36.45 21.06
C SER A 43 3.56 -36.56 22.37
N SER A 44 4.51 -35.66 22.61
CA SER A 44 4.84 -35.17 23.96
C SER A 44 5.96 -34.13 23.91
N LEU A 45 5.85 -33.12 24.79
CA LEU A 45 6.81 -32.04 25.08
C LEU A 45 6.64 -30.76 24.26
N LEU A 46 5.66 -29.95 24.65
CA LEU A 46 5.92 -28.55 24.95
C LEU A 46 4.93 -28.07 26.01
N GLY A 47 5.50 -27.63 27.12
CA GLY A 47 4.83 -27.34 28.37
C GLY A 47 3.80 -26.22 28.27
N ARG A 48 2.93 -26.24 29.28
CA ARG A 48 1.86 -25.29 29.58
C ARG A 48 2.30 -23.83 29.38
N LEU A 49 2.03 -23.27 28.20
CA LEU A 49 1.79 -21.84 28.05
C LEU A 49 0.29 -21.62 28.24
N GLY A 50 -0.06 -20.98 29.35
CA GLY A 50 -1.45 -20.70 29.72
C GLY A 50 -2.18 -19.96 28.60
N LYS A 51 -3.06 -20.67 27.90
CA LYS A 51 -4.05 -20.07 27.00
C LYS A 51 -4.93 -19.15 27.85
N ARG A 52 -4.77 -17.84 27.70
CA ARG A 52 -5.73 -16.84 28.19
C ARG A 52 -7.10 -17.16 27.58
N LYS A 53 -8.01 -17.73 28.38
CA LYS A 53 -9.45 -17.78 28.05
C LYS A 53 -10.00 -16.35 28.10
N ARG A 54 -9.99 -15.63 26.99
CA ARG A 54 -10.88 -14.46 26.78
C ARG A 54 -12.07 -14.90 25.95
N ALA A 55 -13.27 -14.58 26.42
CA ALA A 55 -14.55 -14.44 25.70
C ALA A 55 -14.64 -15.18 24.35
N ARG A 56 -14.48 -16.51 24.36
CA ARG A 56 -14.68 -17.35 23.17
C ARG A 56 -16.16 -17.68 22.97
N SER A 57 -16.96 -17.68 24.05
CA SER A 57 -18.40 -17.95 24.04
C SER A 57 -19.19 -16.92 23.24
N ASP A 58 -18.95 -15.63 23.48
CA ASP A 58 -19.80 -14.56 22.95
C ASP A 58 -19.57 -14.34 21.44
N ARG A 59 -18.42 -14.80 20.91
CA ARG A 59 -18.08 -14.63 19.49
C ARG A 59 -18.71 -15.67 18.58
N GLU A 60 -19.04 -16.86 19.07
CA GLU A 60 -19.66 -17.91 18.26
C GLU A 60 -21.14 -17.59 17.97
N GLU A 61 -21.84 -16.97 18.93
CA GLU A 61 -23.25 -16.59 18.80
C GLU A 61 -23.50 -15.47 17.77
N GLU A 62 -22.56 -14.55 17.59
CA GLU A 62 -22.73 -13.41 16.67
C GLU A 62 -22.61 -13.77 15.17
N GLY A 63 -22.12 -14.97 14.81
CA GLY A 63 -21.91 -15.41 13.41
C GLY A 63 -20.88 -14.55 12.63
N PRO A 64 -20.42 -14.92 11.42
CA PRO A 64 -19.29 -14.26 10.72
C PRO A 64 -19.43 -12.73 10.56
N TRP A 65 -18.33 -11.98 10.69
CA TRP A 65 -18.32 -10.51 10.54
C TRP A 65 -18.78 -10.12 9.14
N SER A 66 -18.44 -10.94 8.14
CA SER A 66 -18.93 -10.85 6.77
C SER A 66 -20.46 -10.67 6.65
N LYS A 67 -21.25 -11.23 7.56
CA LYS A 67 -22.73 -11.10 7.55
C LYS A 67 -23.24 -9.74 8.04
N ARG A 68 -22.45 -9.05 8.87
CA ARG A 68 -22.84 -7.77 9.49
C ARG A 68 -22.02 -6.56 9.03
N ALA A 69 -20.96 -6.78 8.28
CA ALA A 69 -20.03 -5.74 7.82
C ALA A 69 -20.76 -4.56 7.16
N LYS A 70 -21.73 -4.84 6.28
CA LYS A 70 -22.55 -3.84 5.58
C LYS A 70 -23.41 -2.99 6.51
N ASN A 71 -23.85 -3.56 7.62
CA ASN A 71 -24.72 -2.92 8.61
C ASN A 71 -23.95 -2.45 9.85
N SER A 72 -22.61 -2.40 9.77
CA SER A 72 -21.79 -1.88 10.88
C SER A 72 -22.08 -0.39 11.11
N SER A 73 -21.89 0.08 12.35
CA SER A 73 -22.03 1.50 12.69
C SER A 73 -20.65 2.09 13.03
N PRO A 74 -20.21 3.18 12.37
CA PRO A 74 -20.82 3.77 11.18
C PRO A 74 -20.75 2.82 9.97
N PRO A 75 -21.65 2.94 8.99
CA PRO A 75 -21.64 2.10 7.79
C PRO A 75 -20.31 2.25 7.04
N PRO A 76 -19.83 1.18 6.38
CA PRO A 76 -18.61 1.26 5.61
C PRO A 76 -18.81 2.24 4.43
N ARG A 77 -17.77 3.00 4.10
CA ARG A 77 -17.81 3.99 3.01
C ARG A 77 -18.08 3.34 1.63
N TYR A 78 -17.63 2.11 1.46
CA TYR A 78 -17.84 1.29 0.27
C TYR A 78 -18.28 -0.11 0.69
N ASP A 79 -18.93 -0.84 -0.22
CA ASP A 79 -19.25 -2.24 0.00
C ASP A 79 -17.97 -3.05 0.31
N PRO A 80 -17.91 -3.76 1.46
CA PRO A 80 -16.74 -4.53 1.82
C PRO A 80 -16.43 -5.61 0.78
N LYS A 81 -15.18 -5.65 0.32
CA LYS A 81 -14.67 -6.64 -0.63
C LYS A 81 -14.44 -7.97 0.08
N GLN A 82 -14.62 -9.08 -0.65
CA GLN A 82 -14.50 -10.42 -0.08
C GLN A 82 -13.18 -10.68 0.65
N TYR A 83 -12.05 -10.19 0.13
CA TYR A 83 -10.76 -10.39 0.80
C TYR A 83 -10.64 -9.62 2.13
N GLN A 84 -11.32 -8.46 2.24
CA GLN A 84 -11.38 -7.70 3.49
C GLN A 84 -12.20 -8.49 4.52
N LEU A 85 -13.33 -9.06 4.08
CA LEU A 85 -14.17 -9.94 4.88
C LEU A 85 -13.42 -11.16 5.42
N VAL A 86 -12.75 -11.90 4.53
CA VAL A 86 -11.97 -13.09 4.90
C VAL A 86 -10.84 -12.75 5.87
N ALA A 87 -10.11 -11.65 5.63
CA ALA A 87 -9.05 -11.21 6.52
C ALA A 87 -9.60 -10.88 7.92
N THR A 88 -10.65 -10.07 8.01
CA THR A 88 -11.25 -9.67 9.29
C THR A 88 -11.86 -10.87 10.03
N ASP A 89 -12.51 -11.81 9.35
CA ASP A 89 -13.01 -13.05 9.96
C ASP A 89 -11.87 -13.92 10.50
N GLY A 90 -10.73 -13.99 9.81
CA GLY A 90 -9.52 -14.66 10.31
C GLY A 90 -9.03 -14.09 11.63
N VAL A 91 -8.92 -12.76 11.72
CA VAL A 91 -8.51 -12.04 12.94
C VAL A 91 -9.49 -12.28 14.08
N ARG A 92 -10.80 -12.23 13.81
CA ARG A 92 -11.82 -12.48 14.83
C ARG A 92 -11.70 -13.87 15.45
N ASN A 93 -11.35 -14.85 14.63
CA ASN A 93 -11.09 -16.23 15.05
C ASN A 93 -9.73 -16.42 15.75
N GLY A 94 -8.99 -15.33 15.98
CA GLY A 94 -7.71 -15.34 16.68
C GLY A 94 -6.53 -15.80 15.83
N LYS A 95 -6.67 -15.83 14.49
CA LYS A 95 -5.56 -16.15 13.59
C LYS A 95 -4.74 -14.91 13.26
N ASP A 96 -3.45 -15.11 13.06
CA ASP A 96 -2.62 -14.18 12.33
C ASP A 96 -3.04 -14.18 10.85
N VAL A 97 -2.96 -13.03 10.18
CA VAL A 97 -3.39 -12.87 8.79
C VAL A 97 -2.35 -12.08 8.03
N ILE A 98 -1.94 -12.57 6.86
CA ILE A 98 -1.16 -11.82 5.89
C ILE A 98 -2.04 -11.49 4.69
N VAL A 99 -2.15 -10.22 4.34
CA VAL A 99 -2.94 -9.70 3.22
C VAL A 99 -2.01 -9.14 2.16
N LYS A 100 -2.00 -9.79 0.99
CA LYS A 100 -1.42 -9.26 -0.23
C LYS A 100 -2.55 -8.75 -1.13
N ALA A 101 -2.63 -7.44 -1.27
CA ALA A 101 -3.57 -6.80 -2.18
C ALA A 101 -2.96 -5.53 -2.79
N PRO A 102 -3.26 -5.16 -4.05
CA PRO A 102 -2.65 -3.99 -4.67
C PRO A 102 -2.88 -2.69 -3.88
N THR A 103 -2.09 -1.66 -4.14
CA THR A 103 -2.37 -0.34 -3.56
C THR A 103 -3.70 0.21 -4.09
N SER A 104 -4.34 1.08 -3.30
CA SER A 104 -5.63 1.70 -3.64
C SER A 104 -6.80 0.72 -3.82
N THR A 105 -6.67 -0.54 -3.40
CA THR A 105 -7.81 -1.49 -3.39
C THR A 105 -8.62 -1.46 -2.09
N GLY A 106 -8.21 -0.65 -1.11
CA GLY A 106 -8.89 -0.54 0.19
C GLY A 106 -8.31 -1.44 1.29
N LYS A 107 -7.01 -1.76 1.25
CA LYS A 107 -6.34 -2.49 2.36
C LYS A 107 -6.55 -1.80 3.72
N GLY A 108 -6.40 -0.48 3.76
CA GLY A 108 -6.60 0.31 4.99
C GLY A 108 -8.00 0.20 5.61
N GLU A 109 -9.03 -0.18 4.86
CA GLU A 109 -10.37 -0.42 5.43
C GLU A 109 -10.36 -1.60 6.42
N ILE A 110 -9.42 -2.55 6.26
CA ILE A 110 -9.24 -3.68 7.19
C ILE A 110 -8.93 -3.15 8.61
N ILE A 111 -8.26 -2.01 8.74
CA ILE A 111 -7.98 -1.39 10.05
C ILE A 111 -9.29 -1.02 10.76
N ASP A 112 -10.23 -0.37 10.06
CA ASP A 112 -11.55 -0.03 10.61
C ASP A 112 -12.36 -1.29 10.95
N TYR A 113 -12.31 -2.29 10.07
CA TYR A 113 -13.07 -3.53 10.22
C TYR A 113 -12.57 -4.37 11.40
N VAL A 114 -11.26 -4.47 11.56
CA VAL A 114 -10.62 -5.12 12.72
C VAL A 114 -10.97 -4.38 14.01
N GLN A 115 -11.02 -3.04 14.01
CA GLN A 115 -11.48 -2.30 15.18
C GLN A 115 -12.96 -2.59 15.49
N LYS A 116 -13.83 -2.64 14.48
CA LYS A 116 -15.28 -2.88 14.65
C LYS A 116 -15.65 -4.26 15.17
N ILE A 117 -14.82 -5.29 14.95
CA ILE A 117 -15.02 -6.61 15.57
C ILE A 117 -14.57 -6.63 17.04
N PHE A 118 -13.86 -5.61 17.51
CA PHE A 118 -13.39 -5.44 18.88
C PHE A 118 -13.81 -4.06 19.43
N PRO A 119 -15.11 -3.81 19.68
CA PRO A 119 -15.62 -2.48 20.05
C PRO A 119 -14.97 -1.93 21.33
N ASP A 120 -14.67 -2.79 22.30
CA ASP A 120 -13.99 -2.43 23.56
C ASP A 120 -12.48 -2.58 23.50
N GLY A 121 -11.97 -3.10 22.39
CA GLY A 121 -10.57 -3.38 22.16
C GLY A 121 -9.79 -2.18 21.65
N VAL A 122 -8.48 -2.19 21.90
CA VAL A 122 -7.52 -1.27 21.28
C VAL A 122 -6.74 -2.02 20.21
N VAL A 123 -6.75 -1.48 19.00
CA VAL A 123 -5.95 -1.96 17.87
C VAL A 123 -4.72 -1.08 17.72
N ILE A 124 -3.54 -1.70 17.72
CA ILE A 124 -2.26 -1.02 17.51
C ILE A 124 -1.88 -1.16 16.04
N VAL A 125 -1.54 -0.06 15.40
CA VAL A 125 -1.11 -0.03 13.99
C VAL A 125 0.33 0.45 13.93
N ALA A 126 1.25 -0.44 13.58
CA ALA A 126 2.64 -0.13 13.30
C ALA A 126 2.78 0.31 11.84
N GLU A 127 3.13 1.58 11.64
CA GLU A 127 3.32 2.17 10.33
C GLU A 127 4.81 2.41 10.05
N PRO A 128 5.40 1.80 9.01
CA PRO A 128 6.79 2.03 8.64
C PRO A 128 7.06 3.41 8.07
N LEU A 129 6.03 4.19 7.75
CA LEU A 129 6.18 5.55 7.25
C LEU A 129 5.84 6.55 8.36
N GLN A 130 6.86 6.95 9.13
CA GLN A 130 6.76 7.89 10.27
C GLN A 130 5.97 9.16 9.95
N LEU A 131 6.11 9.72 8.74
CA LEU A 131 5.42 10.95 8.34
C LEU A 131 3.90 10.77 8.15
N LEU A 132 3.37 9.55 8.20
CA LEU A 132 1.96 9.28 7.92
C LEU A 132 1.14 8.89 9.16
N VAL A 133 1.77 8.68 10.34
CA VAL A 133 1.02 8.19 11.52
C VAL A 133 -0.05 9.20 11.98
N SER A 134 0.26 10.49 11.93
CA SER A 134 -0.67 11.58 12.25
C SER A 134 -1.81 11.64 11.24
N ASP A 135 -1.48 11.62 9.94
CA ASP A 135 -2.45 11.64 8.84
C ASP A 135 -3.41 10.46 8.90
N PHE A 136 -2.89 9.25 9.19
CA PHE A 136 -3.74 8.07 9.37
C PHE A 136 -4.65 8.22 10.58
N ALA A 137 -4.14 8.65 11.73
CA ALA A 137 -4.97 8.85 12.92
C ALA A 137 -6.10 9.86 12.68
N LEU A 138 -5.81 10.98 11.99
CA LEU A 138 -6.79 12.01 11.65
C LEU A 138 -7.98 11.45 10.83
N ARG A 139 -7.75 10.46 9.95
CA ARG A 139 -8.81 9.82 9.15
C ARG A 139 -9.84 9.07 9.99
N PHE A 140 -9.48 8.67 11.20
CA PHE A 140 -10.36 7.96 12.14
C PHE A 140 -10.95 8.88 13.21
N GLY A 141 -10.61 10.18 13.19
CA GLY A 141 -11.12 11.19 14.09
C GLY A 141 -10.82 10.89 15.56
N THR A 142 -11.76 11.20 16.45
CA THR A 142 -11.59 11.08 17.91
C THR A 142 -11.41 9.64 18.41
N ARG A 143 -11.66 8.62 17.57
CA ARG A 143 -11.44 7.20 17.91
C ARG A 143 -9.96 6.82 17.89
N ALA A 144 -9.12 7.60 17.21
CA ALA A 144 -7.71 7.28 16.99
C ALA A 144 -6.78 8.34 17.58
N THR A 145 -5.56 7.89 17.85
CA THR A 145 -4.42 8.77 18.13
C THR A 145 -3.16 8.16 17.52
N TYR A 146 -2.06 8.91 17.57
CA TYR A 146 -0.76 8.43 17.14
C TYR A 146 0.31 8.62 18.22
N VAL A 147 1.40 7.87 18.16
CA VAL A 147 2.54 8.00 19.06
C VAL A 147 3.84 7.94 18.26
N ASP A 148 4.61 9.02 18.31
CA ASP A 148 5.92 9.13 17.68
C ASP A 148 6.93 9.81 18.62
N ALA A 149 8.08 10.23 18.09
CA ALA A 149 9.11 10.88 18.87
C ALA A 149 8.69 12.23 19.49
N THR A 150 7.71 12.94 18.92
CA THR A 150 7.28 14.28 19.33
C THR A 150 5.90 14.28 20.01
N HIS A 151 5.05 13.29 19.74
CA HIS A 151 3.71 13.14 20.27
C HIS A 151 3.61 11.96 21.25
N LYS A 152 4.08 12.17 22.48
CA LYS A 152 4.16 11.13 23.53
C LYS A 152 4.08 11.67 24.96
N SER A 153 3.24 12.69 25.19
CA SER A 153 3.08 13.29 26.53
C SER A 153 2.53 12.28 27.55
N ASP A 154 2.86 12.44 28.83
CA ASP A 154 2.40 11.52 29.87
C ASP A 154 0.87 11.46 29.98
N ALA A 155 0.19 12.59 29.72
CA ALA A 155 -1.27 12.64 29.64
C ALA A 155 -1.80 11.77 28.49
N LEU A 156 -1.25 11.91 27.28
CA LEU A 156 -1.63 11.09 26.12
C LEU A 156 -1.40 9.60 26.41
N LEU A 157 -0.24 9.24 26.98
CA LEU A 157 0.08 7.86 27.30
C LEU A 157 -0.89 7.27 28.34
N ALA A 158 -1.28 8.04 29.35
CA ALA A 158 -2.30 7.64 30.32
C ALA A 158 -3.67 7.42 29.65
N GLU A 159 -4.08 8.32 28.77
CA GLU A 159 -5.32 8.19 28.00
C GLU A 159 -5.35 6.93 27.12
N ILE A 160 -4.24 6.62 26.45
CA ILE A 160 -4.11 5.38 25.67
C ILE A 160 -4.19 4.16 26.58
N ARG A 161 -3.44 4.16 27.69
CA ARG A 161 -3.44 3.07 28.68
C ARG A 161 -4.84 2.80 29.23
N ASP A 162 -5.60 3.86 29.47
CA ASP A 162 -6.94 3.78 30.05
C ASP A 162 -8.04 3.51 29.01
N GLY A 163 -7.68 3.42 27.73
CA GLY A 163 -8.56 2.96 26.64
C GLY A 163 -9.42 4.05 26.02
N LYS A 164 -9.02 5.32 26.13
CA LYS A 164 -9.71 6.46 25.50
C LYS A 164 -9.77 6.32 23.97
N TYR A 165 -8.74 5.71 23.38
CA TYR A 165 -8.60 5.51 21.93
C TYR A 165 -8.79 4.03 21.56
N LYS A 166 -9.46 3.78 20.43
CA LYS A 166 -9.67 2.43 19.87
C LYS A 166 -8.62 2.04 18.84
N LEU A 167 -7.99 3.05 18.23
CA LEU A 167 -6.90 2.90 17.27
C LEU A 167 -5.69 3.72 17.75
N VAL A 168 -4.52 3.08 17.77
CA VAL A 168 -3.27 3.74 18.14
C VAL A 168 -2.24 3.47 17.04
N PHE A 169 -1.96 4.50 16.24
CA PHE A 169 -0.90 4.46 15.23
C PHE A 169 0.44 4.74 15.90
N ALA A 170 1.48 3.98 15.59
CA ALA A 170 2.77 4.19 16.21
C ALA A 170 3.93 3.86 15.26
N THR A 171 5.03 4.56 15.46
CA THR A 171 6.29 4.26 14.78
C THR A 171 6.96 3.05 15.46
N ALA A 172 7.85 2.35 14.77
CA ALA A 172 8.58 1.23 15.38
C ALA A 172 9.40 1.66 16.59
N GLU A 173 9.99 2.86 16.56
CA GLU A 173 10.75 3.41 17.68
C GLU A 173 9.87 3.54 18.92
N SER A 174 8.69 4.15 18.80
CA SER A 174 7.76 4.26 19.93
C SER A 174 7.29 2.90 20.46
N LEU A 175 7.09 1.91 19.59
CA LEU A 175 6.63 0.58 19.97
C LEU A 175 7.70 -0.24 20.71
N THR A 176 8.97 -0.02 20.39
CA THR A 176 10.07 -0.89 20.83
C THR A 176 10.91 -0.29 21.93
N GLU A 177 10.78 1.00 22.21
CA GLU A 177 11.52 1.66 23.28
C GLU A 177 10.77 2.85 23.91
N GLY A 178 11.26 3.26 25.08
CA GLY A 178 10.81 4.48 25.75
C GLY A 178 9.48 4.37 26.46
N ALA A 179 8.84 5.53 26.67
CA ALA A 179 7.70 5.68 27.57
C ALA A 179 6.45 4.95 27.08
N PHE A 180 6.23 4.84 25.76
CA PHE A 180 5.04 4.15 25.24
C PHE A 180 5.10 2.64 25.50
N LEU A 181 6.24 1.99 25.21
CA LEU A 181 6.46 0.60 25.60
C LEU A 181 6.28 0.41 27.11
N ASN A 182 6.99 1.19 27.93
CA ASN A 182 7.09 0.96 29.37
C ASN A 182 5.82 1.34 30.15
N LYS A 183 5.20 2.48 29.84
CA LYS A 183 4.03 3.00 30.58
C LYS A 183 2.70 2.49 30.05
N VAL A 184 2.67 2.01 28.80
CA VAL A 184 1.42 1.61 28.12
C VAL A 184 1.46 0.14 27.70
N LEU A 185 2.32 -0.24 26.74
CA LEU A 185 2.26 -1.57 26.13
C LEU A 185 2.53 -2.71 27.13
N MET A 186 3.41 -2.47 28.10
CA MET A 186 3.74 -3.43 29.17
C MET A 186 2.75 -3.41 30.33
N HIS A 187 1.87 -2.41 30.40
CA HIS A 187 0.95 -2.23 31.51
C HIS A 187 -0.26 -3.17 31.40
N ASP A 188 -0.58 -3.91 32.47
CA ASP A 188 -1.62 -4.94 32.45
C ASP A 188 -3.01 -4.42 32.09
N ARG A 189 -3.36 -3.21 32.56
CA ARG A 189 -4.60 -2.52 32.17
C ARG A 189 -4.72 -2.35 30.65
N PHE A 190 -3.65 -1.95 29.97
CA PHE A 190 -3.70 -1.77 28.52
C PHE A 190 -3.70 -3.13 27.80
N ARG A 191 -2.86 -4.07 28.23
CA ARG A 191 -2.83 -5.45 27.70
C ARG A 191 -4.17 -6.16 27.88
N SER A 192 -4.96 -5.79 28.90
CA SER A 192 -6.32 -6.32 29.10
C SER A 192 -7.28 -5.90 27.97
N ARG A 193 -6.98 -4.81 27.26
CA ARG A 193 -7.79 -4.21 26.19
C ARG A 193 -7.20 -4.36 24.80
N ALA A 194 -5.89 -4.60 24.67
CA ALA A 194 -5.27 -4.87 23.38
C ALA A 194 -6.02 -6.00 22.65
N ALA A 195 -6.35 -5.77 21.38
CA ALA A 195 -7.24 -6.65 20.62
C ALA A 195 -6.63 -7.18 19.32
N ALA A 196 -5.85 -6.36 18.62
CA ALA A 196 -5.11 -6.76 17.43
C ALA A 196 -3.87 -5.88 17.24
N PHE A 197 -2.89 -6.42 16.52
CA PHE A 197 -1.72 -5.70 16.06
C PHE A 197 -1.73 -5.66 14.53
N ILE A 198 -1.54 -4.50 13.92
CA ILE A 198 -1.53 -4.35 12.47
C ILE A 198 -0.17 -3.81 12.07
N PHE A 199 0.42 -4.38 11.02
CA PHE A 199 1.64 -3.89 10.40
C PHE A 199 1.39 -3.68 8.90
N ASP A 200 1.38 -2.42 8.46
CA ASP A 200 1.20 -2.08 7.05
C ASP A 200 2.56 -1.94 6.33
N GLU A 201 2.54 -1.99 5.01
CA GLU A 201 3.70 -1.91 4.13
C GLU A 201 4.82 -2.89 4.48
N ALA A 202 4.45 -4.15 4.71
CA ALA A 202 5.35 -5.20 5.17
C ALA A 202 6.50 -5.54 4.19
N HIS A 203 6.40 -5.07 2.94
CA HIS A 203 7.50 -5.10 1.98
C HIS A 203 8.76 -4.39 2.48
N THR A 204 8.63 -3.45 3.42
CA THR A 204 9.73 -2.71 4.03
C THR A 204 10.68 -3.59 4.85
N LEU A 205 10.22 -4.73 5.39
CA LEU A 205 11.06 -5.66 6.17
C LEU A 205 12.15 -6.36 5.33
N ASP A 206 11.91 -6.48 4.03
CA ASP A 206 12.76 -7.26 3.12
C ASP A 206 13.45 -6.36 2.10
N GLN A 207 12.69 -5.44 1.47
CA GLN A 207 13.19 -4.66 0.35
C GLN A 207 14.18 -3.57 0.74
N TRP A 208 14.10 -3.02 1.95
CA TRP A 208 14.97 -1.91 2.35
C TRP A 208 16.12 -2.42 3.25
N GLY A 209 16.19 -3.74 3.49
CA GLY A 209 17.28 -4.42 4.18
C GLY A 209 17.23 -4.27 5.71
N ARG A 210 18.09 -5.02 6.41
CA ARG A 210 18.24 -4.93 7.87
C ARG A 210 18.74 -3.56 8.35
N ASP A 211 19.30 -2.77 7.45
CA ASP A 211 19.77 -1.40 7.73
C ASP A 211 18.65 -0.36 7.66
N PHE A 212 17.53 -0.68 6.97
CA PHE A 212 16.40 0.21 6.91
C PHE A 212 15.45 -0.05 8.07
N ARG A 213 15.54 0.85 9.07
CA ARG A 213 14.73 0.86 10.30
C ARG A 213 14.82 -0.46 11.08
N PRO A 214 16.01 -0.76 11.66
CA PRO A 214 16.26 -1.99 12.40
C PRO A 214 15.28 -2.24 13.56
N LYS A 215 14.63 -1.19 14.07
CA LYS A 215 13.59 -1.31 15.11
C LYS A 215 12.40 -2.17 14.69
N PHE A 216 12.06 -2.26 13.40
CA PHE A 216 10.99 -3.17 12.95
C PHE A 216 11.30 -4.64 13.22
N LEU A 217 12.58 -5.02 13.32
CA LEU A 217 12.99 -6.38 13.66
C LEU A 217 12.65 -6.76 15.11
N GLN A 218 12.36 -5.78 15.97
CA GLN A 218 12.01 -5.98 17.38
C GLN A 218 10.50 -6.07 17.61
N LEU A 219 9.67 -5.94 16.56
CA LEU A 219 8.22 -5.98 16.73
C LEU A 219 7.67 -7.34 17.18
N GLY A 220 8.41 -8.44 16.97
CA GLY A 220 8.09 -9.75 17.55
C GLY A 220 8.03 -9.71 19.08
N GLU A 221 8.93 -8.97 19.74
CA GLU A 221 8.92 -8.81 21.20
C GLU A 221 7.67 -8.09 21.69
N VAL A 222 7.31 -7.00 21.01
CA VAL A 222 6.07 -6.25 21.30
C VAL A 222 4.85 -7.16 21.18
N ARG A 223 4.79 -7.99 20.12
CA ARG A 223 3.71 -8.96 19.94
C ARG A 223 3.65 -10.02 21.04
N ARG A 224 4.80 -10.55 21.49
CA ARG A 224 4.85 -11.51 22.61
C ARG A 224 4.22 -10.94 23.88
N HIS A 225 4.39 -9.65 24.14
CA HIS A 225 3.78 -8.99 25.29
C HIS A 225 2.28 -8.79 25.13
N LEU A 226 1.81 -8.40 23.93
CA LEU A 226 0.40 -8.13 23.67
C LEU A 226 -0.45 -9.42 23.60
N GLN A 227 0.08 -10.49 23.01
CA GLN A 227 -0.63 -11.78 22.81
C GLN A 227 -1.95 -11.63 22.04
N VAL A 228 -1.92 -10.87 20.94
CA VAL A 228 -3.07 -10.60 20.07
C VAL A 228 -2.80 -11.06 18.63
N PRO A 229 -3.84 -11.38 17.85
CA PRO A 229 -3.69 -11.68 16.43
C PRO A 229 -3.05 -10.50 15.68
N ALA A 230 -2.18 -10.80 14.72
CA ALA A 230 -1.56 -9.83 13.84
C ALA A 230 -2.22 -9.80 12.45
N VAL A 231 -2.31 -8.60 11.88
CA VAL A 231 -2.63 -8.38 10.46
C VAL A 231 -1.43 -7.74 9.80
N VAL A 232 -0.86 -8.41 8.81
CA VAL A 232 0.26 -7.92 8.04
C VAL A 232 -0.24 -7.59 6.65
N MET A 233 -0.04 -6.36 6.19
CA MET A 233 -0.55 -5.90 4.89
C MET A 233 0.59 -5.48 3.98
N SER A 234 0.48 -5.81 2.69
CA SER A 234 1.41 -5.34 1.68
C SER A 234 0.80 -5.32 0.28
N ALA A 235 1.25 -4.38 -0.56
CA ALA A 235 1.00 -4.41 -2.00
C ALA A 235 1.79 -5.50 -2.73
N THR A 236 3.01 -5.77 -2.26
CA THR A 236 3.93 -6.74 -2.84
C THR A 236 4.41 -7.68 -1.75
N LEU A 237 4.11 -8.97 -1.90
CA LEU A 237 4.57 -10.01 -1.00
C LEU A 237 5.28 -11.09 -1.81
N THR A 238 6.62 -11.02 -1.83
CA THR A 238 7.42 -12.12 -2.34
C THR A 238 7.48 -13.23 -1.29
N LYS A 239 7.87 -14.45 -1.67
CA LYS A 239 8.09 -15.54 -0.69
C LYS A 239 9.15 -15.17 0.37
N GLN A 240 10.15 -14.38 -0.02
CA GLN A 240 11.19 -13.90 0.88
C GLN A 240 10.61 -12.90 1.89
N THR A 241 9.87 -11.91 1.40
CA THR A 241 9.17 -10.93 2.24
C THR A 241 8.18 -11.60 3.20
N GLN A 242 7.42 -12.60 2.73
CA GLN A 242 6.51 -13.36 3.57
C GLN A 242 7.26 -14.04 4.73
N ARG A 243 8.34 -14.78 4.44
CA ARG A 243 9.17 -15.42 5.47
C ARG A 243 9.74 -14.41 6.46
N ALA A 244 10.19 -13.25 5.96
CA ALA A 244 10.67 -12.17 6.80
C ALA A 244 9.59 -11.66 7.77
N CYS A 245 8.35 -11.50 7.30
CA CYS A 245 7.20 -11.13 8.14
C CYS A 245 6.91 -12.20 9.20
N GLU A 246 6.84 -13.47 8.77
CA GLU A 246 6.59 -14.62 9.65
C GLU A 246 7.63 -14.72 10.76
N THR A 247 8.90 -14.54 10.43
CA THR A 247 10.01 -14.61 11.39
C THR A 247 10.01 -13.40 12.31
N THR A 248 9.96 -12.19 11.74
CA THR A 248 10.13 -10.93 12.48
C THR A 248 8.97 -10.66 13.43
N LEU A 249 7.76 -10.97 13.00
CA LEU A 249 6.55 -10.76 13.80
C LEU A 249 6.14 -12.03 14.54
N GLU A 250 6.93 -13.10 14.49
CA GLU A 250 6.65 -14.38 15.15
C GLU A 250 5.22 -14.89 14.81
N LEU A 251 4.84 -14.80 13.52
CA LEU A 251 3.51 -15.23 13.07
C LEU A 251 3.40 -16.74 13.18
N THR A 252 2.27 -17.23 13.70
CA THR A 252 2.01 -18.68 13.83
C THR A 252 0.88 -19.10 12.91
N ASP A 253 1.18 -19.95 11.91
CA ASP A 253 0.21 -20.45 10.91
C ASP A 253 -0.74 -19.35 10.37
N PRO A 254 -0.19 -18.27 9.77
CA PRO A 254 -1.02 -17.14 9.36
C PRO A 254 -1.93 -17.52 8.18
N LEU A 255 -3.18 -17.05 8.23
CA LEU A 255 -4.07 -17.07 7.07
C LEU A 255 -3.52 -16.15 5.97
N ILE A 256 -3.21 -16.71 4.81
CA ILE A 256 -2.74 -15.94 3.65
C ILE A 256 -3.93 -15.55 2.78
N VAL A 257 -4.15 -14.24 2.62
CA VAL A 257 -5.15 -13.66 1.72
C VAL A 257 -4.41 -12.94 0.59
N ASP A 258 -4.26 -13.60 -0.55
CA ASP A 258 -3.60 -13.06 -1.75
C ASP A 258 -4.63 -12.82 -2.86
N VAL A 259 -4.90 -11.55 -3.18
CA VAL A 259 -5.76 -11.16 -4.31
C VAL A 259 -4.98 -10.82 -5.58
N GLY A 260 -3.69 -11.12 -5.59
CA GLY A 260 -2.79 -10.85 -6.70
C GLY A 260 -2.35 -9.39 -6.78
N THR A 261 -1.52 -9.08 -7.79
CA THR A 261 -1.01 -7.73 -8.08
C THR A 261 -1.54 -7.18 -9.40
N ASN A 262 -2.44 -7.93 -10.06
CA ASN A 262 -2.95 -7.55 -11.36
C ASN A 262 -3.89 -6.35 -11.24
N ARG A 263 -3.71 -5.39 -12.14
CA ARG A 263 -4.58 -4.23 -12.29
C ARG A 263 -4.96 -4.20 -13.77
N PRO A 264 -6.09 -4.83 -14.16
CA PRO A 264 -6.47 -4.95 -15.57
C PRO A 264 -6.73 -3.58 -16.22
N ASN A 265 -6.93 -2.54 -15.41
CA ASN A 265 -7.06 -1.16 -15.84
C ASN A 265 -5.71 -0.48 -16.18
N LEU A 266 -4.56 -1.14 -15.97
CA LEU A 266 -3.24 -0.59 -16.27
C LEU A 266 -2.68 -1.18 -17.57
N TYR A 267 -2.45 -0.29 -18.54
CA TYR A 267 -1.72 -0.62 -19.77
C TYR A 267 -0.22 -0.36 -19.58
N LEU A 268 0.61 -1.39 -19.76
CA LEU A 268 2.06 -1.30 -19.58
C LEU A 268 2.75 -1.29 -20.94
N ARG A 269 3.64 -0.31 -21.14
CA ARG A 269 4.45 -0.19 -22.36
C ARG A 269 5.90 0.09 -21.99
N ILE A 270 6.83 -0.63 -22.62
CA ILE A 270 8.28 -0.40 -22.52
C ILE A 270 8.74 0.16 -23.85
N LEU A 271 9.49 1.27 -23.81
CA LEU A 271 9.99 1.96 -24.98
C LEU A 271 11.50 2.16 -24.86
N PRO A 272 12.30 1.84 -25.90
CA PRO A 272 13.71 2.19 -25.91
C PRO A 272 13.88 3.71 -26.03
N MET A 273 14.81 4.28 -25.26
CA MET A 273 15.21 5.68 -25.43
C MET A 273 16.06 5.82 -26.69
N ARG A 274 15.66 6.70 -27.62
CA ARG A 274 16.35 6.90 -28.90
C ARG A 274 17.28 8.10 -28.87
N TYR A 275 17.03 9.04 -27.97
CA TYR A 275 17.79 10.29 -27.87
C TYR A 275 18.59 10.32 -26.58
N SER A 276 19.53 11.27 -26.51
CA SER A 276 20.27 11.54 -25.28
C SER A 276 19.30 11.80 -24.12
N PRO A 277 19.44 11.16 -22.94
CA PRO A 277 18.56 11.40 -21.80
C PRO A 277 18.49 12.86 -21.36
N LYS A 278 19.53 13.65 -21.64
CA LYS A 278 19.58 15.10 -21.35
C LYS A 278 18.68 15.94 -22.27
N SER A 279 18.27 15.40 -23.43
CA SER A 279 17.44 16.12 -24.40
C SER A 279 15.96 16.10 -24.06
N PHE A 280 15.51 15.12 -23.26
CA PHE A 280 14.11 14.85 -22.94
C PHE A 280 13.18 14.61 -24.16
N LEU A 281 13.72 14.45 -25.37
CA LEU A 281 12.93 14.29 -26.59
C LEU A 281 12.04 13.04 -26.57
N ASP A 282 12.56 11.92 -26.08
CA ASP A 282 11.76 10.69 -25.92
C ASP A 282 10.56 10.93 -24.99
N ILE A 283 10.74 11.69 -23.90
CA ILE A 283 9.66 11.99 -22.95
C ILE A 283 8.65 12.96 -23.56
N LEU A 284 9.11 14.02 -24.21
CA LEU A 284 8.23 14.97 -24.92
C LEU A 284 7.41 14.28 -26.03
N SER A 285 7.98 13.28 -26.71
CA SER A 285 7.25 12.49 -27.71
C SER A 285 6.07 11.71 -27.14
N LEU A 286 6.09 11.42 -25.83
CA LEU A 286 5.02 10.74 -25.10
C LEU A 286 4.00 11.70 -24.47
N LEU A 287 4.19 13.01 -24.67
CA LEU A 287 3.31 14.10 -24.23
C LEU A 287 2.75 14.83 -25.46
N PRO A 288 1.93 14.16 -26.32
CA PRO A 288 1.37 14.77 -27.53
C PRO A 288 0.61 16.06 -27.27
N GLU A 289 0.01 16.18 -26.08
CA GLU A 289 -0.72 17.37 -25.66
C GLU A 289 0.14 18.65 -25.73
N LEU A 290 1.46 18.53 -25.61
CA LEU A 290 2.41 19.65 -25.61
C LEU A 290 2.88 20.08 -27.01
N TRP A 291 2.50 19.39 -28.08
CA TRP A 291 2.92 19.75 -29.45
C TRP A 291 1.83 19.57 -30.51
N GLU A 292 0.79 18.79 -30.25
CA GLU A 292 -0.43 18.79 -31.06
C GLU A 292 -1.16 20.13 -30.92
N ARG A 293 -1.56 20.70 -32.06
CA ARG A 293 -2.19 22.02 -32.14
C ARG A 293 -3.67 21.90 -32.51
N GLY A 294 -4.45 22.89 -32.09
CA GLY A 294 -5.88 23.01 -32.39
C GLY A 294 -6.76 22.62 -31.21
N GLY A 295 -7.99 23.15 -31.21
CA GLY A 295 -8.93 23.02 -30.10
C GLY A 295 -8.81 24.14 -29.07
N ASP A 296 -9.88 24.33 -28.32
CA ASP A 296 -9.96 25.28 -27.21
C ASP A 296 -9.08 24.84 -26.02
N ILE A 297 -8.44 25.78 -25.32
CA ILE A 297 -7.49 25.47 -24.24
C ILE A 297 -8.19 24.86 -23.02
N GLU A 298 -9.42 25.24 -22.73
CA GLU A 298 -10.18 24.67 -21.62
C GLU A 298 -10.52 23.21 -21.93
N GLU A 299 -10.96 22.92 -23.16
CA GLU A 299 -11.22 21.56 -23.61
C GLU A 299 -9.95 20.70 -23.56
N ARG A 300 -8.82 21.23 -24.05
CA ARG A 300 -7.53 20.53 -24.00
C ARG A 300 -7.06 20.29 -22.56
N THR A 301 -7.25 21.24 -21.65
CA THR A 301 -6.91 21.11 -20.23
C THR A 301 -7.77 20.03 -19.55
N LYS A 302 -9.06 19.99 -19.86
CA LYS A 302 -9.99 18.97 -19.37
C LYS A 302 -9.60 17.58 -19.86
N ASN A 303 -9.15 17.47 -21.11
CA ASN A 303 -8.76 16.21 -21.73
C ASN A 303 -7.30 15.81 -21.47
N PHE A 304 -6.49 16.69 -20.87
CA PHE A 304 -5.10 16.38 -20.55
C PHE A 304 -5.06 15.24 -19.51
N PRO A 305 -4.37 14.12 -19.81
CA PRO A 305 -4.19 13.05 -18.84
C PRO A 305 -3.19 13.50 -17.78
N VAL A 306 -3.63 13.67 -16.53
CA VAL A 306 -2.71 14.04 -15.44
C VAL A 306 -1.60 12.99 -15.38
N THR A 307 -0.37 13.49 -15.46
CA THR A 307 0.82 12.69 -15.74
C THR A 307 1.83 12.79 -14.61
N LEU A 308 2.30 11.64 -14.14
CA LEU A 308 3.47 11.57 -13.27
C LEU A 308 4.69 11.15 -14.08
N ILE A 309 5.80 11.85 -13.90
CA ILE A 309 7.08 11.52 -14.53
C ILE A 309 8.11 11.26 -13.44
N TYR A 310 8.44 9.99 -13.25
CA TYR A 310 9.40 9.56 -12.25
C TYR A 310 10.84 9.61 -12.76
N VAL A 311 11.68 10.29 -12.01
CA VAL A 311 13.11 10.47 -12.26
C VAL A 311 13.95 10.02 -11.07
N ASN A 312 15.22 9.69 -11.31
CA ASN A 312 16.06 9.06 -10.28
C ASN A 312 16.74 10.05 -9.32
N ASN A 313 16.76 11.35 -9.62
CA ASN A 313 17.35 12.36 -8.74
C ASN A 313 16.68 13.73 -8.92
N LYS A 314 16.84 14.59 -7.92
CA LYS A 314 16.24 15.93 -7.87
C LYS A 314 16.77 16.87 -8.97
N ASP A 315 18.04 16.76 -9.34
CA ASP A 315 18.63 17.64 -10.36
C ASP A 315 18.02 17.35 -11.75
N LEU A 316 17.79 16.07 -12.05
CA LEU A 316 17.07 15.64 -13.24
C LEU A 316 15.62 16.11 -13.23
N ALA A 317 14.96 16.10 -12.07
CA ALA A 317 13.60 16.62 -11.91
C ALA A 317 13.54 18.12 -12.26
N THR A 318 14.44 18.92 -11.68
CA THR A 318 14.52 20.37 -11.91
C THR A 318 14.89 20.72 -13.35
N ASN A 319 15.84 19.97 -13.93
CA ASN A 319 16.21 20.15 -15.34
C ASN A 319 15.04 19.81 -16.26
N MET A 320 14.37 18.69 -16.03
CA MET A 320 13.21 18.28 -16.83
C MET A 320 12.05 19.26 -16.70
N TYR A 321 11.78 19.78 -15.49
CA TYR A 321 10.80 20.83 -15.24
C TYR A 321 11.04 22.04 -16.14
N THR A 322 12.27 22.54 -16.18
CA THR A 322 12.63 23.69 -17.01
C THR A 322 12.32 23.47 -18.50
N HIS A 323 12.50 22.24 -19.00
CA HIS A 323 12.21 21.90 -20.39
C HIS A 323 10.71 21.71 -20.65
N ILE A 324 10.03 20.90 -19.84
CA ILE A 324 8.61 20.60 -20.01
C ILE A 324 7.76 21.86 -19.80
N SER A 325 8.08 22.71 -18.83
CA SER A 325 7.37 23.98 -18.61
C SER A 325 7.47 24.94 -19.80
N LYS A 326 8.63 24.97 -20.50
CA LYS A 326 8.77 25.76 -21.75
C LYS A 326 7.86 25.23 -22.86
N TRP A 327 7.76 23.91 -23.02
CA TRP A 327 6.88 23.30 -24.02
C TRP A 327 5.40 23.46 -23.65
N SER A 328 5.06 23.27 -22.38
CA SER A 328 3.74 23.54 -21.81
C SER A 328 3.25 24.94 -22.14
N LYS A 329 4.07 25.95 -21.86
CA LYS A 329 3.75 27.35 -22.15
C LYS A 329 3.56 27.59 -23.65
N ARG A 330 4.41 27.01 -24.50
CA ARG A 330 4.25 27.10 -25.98
C ARG A 330 2.97 26.44 -26.48
N ALA A 331 2.50 25.42 -25.78
CA ALA A 331 1.25 24.73 -26.09
C ALA A 331 0.01 25.44 -25.54
N GLY A 332 0.17 26.55 -24.80
CA GLY A 332 -0.92 27.32 -24.18
C GLY A 332 -1.29 26.88 -22.77
N PHE A 333 -0.56 25.95 -22.16
CA PHE A 333 -0.77 25.55 -20.77
C PHE A 333 0.20 26.30 -19.86
N ASP A 334 -0.32 27.27 -19.12
CA ASP A 334 0.44 28.06 -18.15
C ASP A 334 0.38 27.42 -16.75
N ASP A 335 1.53 27.33 -16.09
CA ASP A 335 1.67 26.89 -14.69
C ASP A 335 1.04 25.52 -14.37
N VAL A 336 1.14 24.54 -15.28
CA VAL A 336 0.57 23.18 -15.08
C VAL A 336 1.60 22.10 -14.75
N VAL A 337 2.87 22.47 -14.57
CA VAL A 337 3.96 21.53 -14.31
C VAL A 337 4.49 21.79 -12.91
N ASP A 338 4.69 20.74 -12.12
CA ASP A 338 5.28 20.84 -10.78
C ASP A 338 6.41 19.81 -10.59
N VAL A 339 7.24 20.04 -9.56
CA VAL A 339 8.29 19.11 -9.12
C VAL A 339 7.96 18.57 -7.73
N PHE A 340 8.28 17.30 -7.48
CA PHE A 340 8.17 16.70 -6.15
C PHE A 340 9.39 15.86 -5.77
N HIS A 341 10.11 16.25 -4.71
CA HIS A 341 11.19 15.46 -4.14
C HIS A 341 11.32 15.66 -2.62
N ALA A 342 12.12 14.81 -1.96
CA ALA A 342 12.25 14.78 -0.51
C ALA A 342 12.78 16.09 0.11
N ASP A 343 13.67 16.80 -0.58
CA ASP A 343 14.27 18.05 -0.07
C ASP A 343 13.32 19.26 -0.07
N MET A 344 12.09 19.11 -0.58
CA MET A 344 11.08 20.17 -0.52
C MET A 344 10.54 20.30 0.89
N SER A 345 10.22 21.53 1.29
CA SER A 345 9.48 21.77 2.54
C SER A 345 8.17 21.00 2.55
N GLU A 346 7.69 20.64 3.74
CA GLU A 346 6.40 19.96 3.90
C GLU A 346 5.25 20.78 3.31
N GLY A 347 5.23 22.09 3.52
CA GLY A 347 4.24 23.00 2.93
C GLY A 347 4.22 22.92 1.39
N ASN A 348 5.39 22.92 0.75
CA ASN A 348 5.48 22.82 -0.72
C ASN A 348 5.02 21.44 -1.22
N ARG A 349 5.36 20.35 -0.51
CA ARG A 349 4.90 19.00 -0.86
C ARG A 349 3.37 18.89 -0.76
N THR A 350 2.78 19.49 0.28
CA THR A 350 1.32 19.56 0.47
C THR A 350 0.65 20.37 -0.64
N GLU A 351 1.24 21.50 -1.05
CA GLU A 351 0.68 22.33 -2.11
C GLU A 351 0.69 21.64 -3.48
N VAL A 352 1.80 20.96 -3.84
CA VAL A 352 1.85 20.19 -5.10
C VAL A 352 0.80 19.08 -5.13
N ARG A 353 0.59 18.37 -4.01
CA ARG A 353 -0.46 17.35 -3.90
C ARG A 353 -1.86 17.95 -4.11
N LYS A 354 -2.13 19.07 -3.45
CA LYS A 354 -3.40 19.80 -3.58
C LYS A 354 -3.63 20.26 -5.03
N ARG A 355 -2.61 20.79 -5.70
CA ARG A 355 -2.69 21.20 -7.12
C ARG A 355 -2.99 20.03 -8.05
N LEU A 356 -2.44 18.85 -7.79
CA LEU A 356 -2.79 17.62 -8.54
C LEU A 356 -4.24 17.21 -8.31
N ASP A 357 -4.71 17.22 -7.06
CA ASP A 357 -6.10 16.87 -6.72
C ASP A 357 -7.12 17.84 -7.33
N LEU A 358 -6.74 19.11 -7.49
CA LEU A 358 -7.55 20.15 -8.13
C LEU A 358 -7.38 20.22 -9.65
N ARG A 359 -6.57 19.35 -10.27
CA ARG A 359 -6.17 19.41 -11.70
C ARG A 359 -5.56 20.76 -12.13
N GLN A 360 -4.93 21.48 -11.21
CA GLN A 360 -4.13 22.66 -11.51
C GLN A 360 -2.72 22.24 -11.99
N CYS A 361 -2.19 21.18 -11.40
CA CYS A 361 -1.01 20.48 -11.92
C CYS A 361 -1.46 19.35 -12.86
N LEU A 362 -1.00 19.39 -14.10
CA LEU A 362 -1.26 18.35 -15.11
C LEU A 362 -0.05 17.43 -15.30
N ILE A 363 1.17 17.90 -14.98
CA ILE A 363 2.39 17.10 -15.05
C ILE A 363 3.19 17.31 -13.77
N ALA A 364 3.32 16.26 -12.95
CA ALA A 364 4.23 16.27 -11.82
C ALA A 364 5.48 15.45 -12.11
N ILE A 365 6.64 16.07 -11.99
CA ILE A 365 7.95 15.44 -12.17
C ILE A 365 8.49 15.11 -10.80
N CYS A 366 8.66 13.83 -10.51
CA CYS A 366 8.86 13.37 -9.15
C CYS A 366 9.99 12.37 -8.99
N THR A 367 10.62 12.37 -7.83
CA THR A 367 11.43 11.23 -7.39
C THR A 367 10.55 10.21 -6.66
N ASP A 368 11.14 9.11 -6.20
CA ASP A 368 10.46 8.08 -5.41
C ASP A 368 9.83 8.63 -4.10
N ALA A 369 10.14 9.87 -3.71
CA ALA A 369 9.45 10.56 -2.62
C ALA A 369 7.95 10.78 -2.89
N PHE A 370 7.55 10.89 -4.16
CA PHE A 370 6.15 11.03 -4.55
C PHE A 370 5.49 9.66 -4.69
N GLY A 371 4.77 9.22 -3.66
CA GLY A 371 4.05 7.94 -3.69
C GLY A 371 3.62 7.50 -2.31
N MET A 372 4.53 7.56 -1.34
CA MET A 372 4.26 7.17 0.05
C MET A 372 3.03 7.90 0.61
N GLY A 373 1.92 7.18 0.75
CA GLY A 373 0.64 7.66 1.30
C GLY A 373 -0.23 8.53 0.40
N ALA A 374 0.12 8.73 -0.88
CA ALA A 374 -0.66 9.60 -1.78
C ALA A 374 -1.75 8.81 -2.55
N ASP A 375 -3.02 9.21 -2.43
CA ASP A 375 -4.17 8.70 -3.20
C ASP A 375 -4.51 9.70 -4.32
N CYS A 376 -3.83 9.60 -5.47
CA CYS A 376 -3.96 10.59 -6.56
C CYS A 376 -4.91 10.16 -7.68
N ARG A 377 -6.20 9.99 -7.39
CA ARG A 377 -7.22 9.39 -8.29
C ARG A 377 -7.34 9.96 -9.71
N LEU A 378 -6.79 11.16 -9.94
CA LEU A 378 -6.89 11.86 -11.23
C LEU A 378 -5.73 11.55 -12.17
N VAL A 379 -4.69 10.87 -11.69
CA VAL A 379 -3.56 10.46 -12.54
C VAL A 379 -4.03 9.40 -13.52
N LEU A 380 -3.73 9.61 -14.80
CA LEU A 380 -4.11 8.71 -15.90
C LEU A 380 -2.88 8.17 -16.65
N ARG A 381 -1.70 8.77 -16.40
CA ARG A 381 -0.45 8.40 -17.07
C ARG A 381 0.70 8.47 -16.07
N ALA A 382 1.54 7.44 -16.07
CA ALA A 382 2.79 7.45 -15.32
C ALA A 382 3.94 7.03 -16.23
N MET A 383 5.04 7.77 -16.16
CA MET A 383 6.25 7.54 -16.94
C MET A 383 7.42 7.33 -15.99
N GLN A 384 8.32 6.41 -16.34
CA GLN A 384 9.58 6.22 -15.62
C GLN A 384 10.73 6.43 -16.59
N THR A 385 11.65 7.34 -16.27
CA THR A 385 12.91 7.44 -16.99
C THR A 385 13.96 6.56 -16.31
N THR A 386 14.86 5.95 -17.09
CA THR A 386 16.05 5.24 -16.58
C THR A 386 15.71 4.16 -15.55
N VAL A 387 15.30 2.98 -16.03
CA VAL A 387 15.06 1.80 -15.19
C VAL A 387 16.39 1.09 -14.93
N THR A 388 16.90 1.16 -13.70
CA THR A 388 18.17 0.51 -13.33
C THR A 388 17.98 -0.97 -12.98
N PHE A 389 16.84 -1.34 -12.37
CA PHE A 389 16.53 -2.72 -11.98
C PHE A 389 15.02 -3.01 -12.05
N LEU A 390 14.64 -4.24 -12.43
CA LEU A 390 13.24 -4.70 -12.46
C LEU A 390 12.54 -4.53 -11.10
N GLN A 391 13.26 -4.70 -9.99
CA GLN A 391 12.72 -4.48 -8.65
C GLN A 391 12.48 -3.00 -8.31
N SER A 392 13.35 -2.09 -8.78
CA SER A 392 13.10 -0.64 -8.69
C SER A 392 11.90 -0.24 -9.56
N TRP A 393 11.73 -0.87 -10.73
CA TRP A 393 10.54 -0.70 -11.55
C TRP A 393 9.27 -1.24 -10.88
N ILE A 394 9.32 -2.38 -10.19
CA ILE A 394 8.20 -2.91 -9.40
C ILE A 394 7.88 -1.98 -8.22
N LYS A 395 8.88 -1.43 -7.52
CA LYS A 395 8.72 -0.41 -6.46
C LYS A 395 8.00 0.83 -7.00
N LYS A 396 8.41 1.30 -8.17
CA LYS A 396 7.80 2.47 -8.84
C LYS A 396 6.46 2.16 -9.51
N LYS A 397 6.22 0.90 -9.86
CA LYS A 397 4.91 0.37 -10.23
C LYS A 397 3.97 0.42 -9.01
N THR A 398 4.43 0.08 -7.81
CA THR A 398 3.65 0.25 -6.57
C THR A 398 3.32 1.71 -6.31
N ILE A 399 4.27 2.63 -6.52
CA ILE A 399 4.11 4.08 -6.40
C ILE A 399 3.14 4.64 -7.47
N SER A 400 3.29 4.24 -8.74
CA SER A 400 2.32 4.52 -9.81
C SER A 400 0.96 3.85 -9.59
N GLN A 401 0.90 2.76 -8.82
CA GLN A 401 -0.33 2.10 -8.35
C GLN A 401 -0.96 2.81 -7.14
N MET A 402 -0.26 3.72 -6.46
CA MET A 402 -0.85 4.59 -5.41
C MET A 402 -1.68 5.71 -6.05
N CYS A 403 -1.29 6.11 -7.26
CA CYS A 403 -1.92 7.20 -8.00
C CYS A 403 -3.03 6.75 -8.98
N MET A 404 -3.29 5.46 -9.20
CA MET A 404 -4.29 4.99 -10.19
C MET A 404 -5.24 3.93 -9.66
#